data_AF-A0A9Q3FNF2-F1
#
_entry.id   AF-A0A9Q3FNF2-F1
#
_cell.length_a   1.000
_cell.length_b   1.000
_cell.length_c   1.000
_cell.angle_alpha   90.00
_cell.angle_beta   90.00
_cell.angle_gamma   90.00
#
_symmetry.space_group_name_H-M   'P 1'
#
loop_
_entity.id
_entity.type
_entity.pdbx_description
1 polymer ?
#
loop_
_entity_poly.entity_id
_entity_poly.type
_entity_poly.pdbx_seq_one_letter_code
_entity_poly.pdbx_strand_id
1 'polypeptide(L)'
;MEIIKTCAWWPSWRKNVIEYCNSCDRCQKAHKATGKGFGLMIHIQEPSTPWEVVHTDWVSALQPGGDKGYNACLVIFDRYSKTPIFLPCHKDETAINTAVLIWNTAIRHTGLFKNIISHRDPRFTSALWSNLNKLLGTKLSFST
;
A
#
# COMPACT_ATOMS: atom_id res chain seq x y z
N MET A 1 35.64 8.37 1.42
CA MET A 1 36.46 9.56 1.12
C MET A 1 37.46 9.87 2.23
N GLU A 2 37.09 9.83 3.52
CA GLU A 2 37.99 10.18 4.63
C GLU A 2 39.24 9.29 4.74
N ILE A 3 39.12 7.96 4.55
CA ILE A 3 40.26 7.04 4.65
C ILE A 3 41.37 7.36 3.62
N ILE A 4 40.98 7.73 2.40
CA ILE A 4 41.96 8.05 1.35
C ILE A 4 42.70 9.36 1.69
N LYS A 5 42.02 10.33 2.30
CA LYS A 5 42.64 11.59 2.73
C LYS A 5 43.74 11.37 3.78
N THR A 6 43.58 10.38 4.65
CA THR A 6 44.52 10.12 5.74
C THR A 6 45.65 9.17 5.36
N CYS A 7 45.46 8.34 4.33
CA CYS A 7 46.38 7.25 4.03
C CYS A 7 47.14 7.40 2.70
N ALA A 8 46.72 8.29 1.79
CA ALA A 8 47.36 8.44 0.48
C ALA A 8 47.15 9.83 -0.15
N TRP A 9 48.02 10.21 -1.09
CA TRP A 9 47.87 11.44 -1.88
C TRP A 9 48.42 11.27 -3.30
N TRP A 10 47.68 11.76 -4.30
CA TRP A 10 48.14 11.91 -5.68
C TRP A 10 47.34 12.99 -6.42
N PRO A 11 47.83 13.53 -7.56
CA PRO A 11 47.08 14.50 -8.35
C PRO A 11 45.71 13.97 -8.78
N SER A 12 44.65 14.76 -8.63
CA SER A 12 43.28 14.39 -9.01
C SER A 12 42.69 13.16 -8.30
N TRP A 13 43.24 12.74 -7.15
CA TRP A 13 42.79 11.54 -6.43
C TRP A 13 41.29 11.49 -6.18
N ARG A 14 40.67 12.63 -5.85
CA ARG A 14 39.21 12.71 -5.65
C ARG A 14 38.45 12.31 -6.91
N LYS A 15 38.86 12.79 -8.07
CA LYS A 15 38.21 12.50 -9.36
C LYS A 15 38.30 11.01 -9.67
N ASN A 16 39.48 10.41 -9.51
CA ASN A 16 39.66 8.98 -9.81
C ASN A 16 38.88 8.08 -8.86
N VAL A 17 38.78 8.45 -7.58
CA VAL A 17 37.97 7.70 -6.62
C VAL A 17 36.49 7.76 -6.98
N ILE A 18 35.97 8.94 -7.35
CA ILE A 18 34.59 9.10 -7.81
C ILE A 18 34.34 8.26 -9.06
N GLU A 19 35.24 8.32 -10.04
CA GLU A 19 35.16 7.55 -11.29
C GLU A 19 35.20 6.04 -11.05
N TYR A 20 36.03 5.58 -10.13
CA TYR A 20 36.07 4.18 -9.69
C TYR A 20 34.77 3.77 -8.98
N CYS A 21 34.27 4.57 -8.04
CA CYS A 21 33.02 4.27 -7.35
C CYS A 21 31.82 4.21 -8.32
N ASN A 22 31.82 5.06 -9.35
CA ASN A 22 30.79 5.08 -10.39
C ASN A 22 30.89 3.91 -11.36
N SER A 23 32.10 3.40 -11.64
CA SER A 23 32.31 2.25 -12.53
C SER A 23 32.29 0.88 -11.83
N CYS A 24 32.41 0.85 -10.50
CA CYS A 24 32.42 -0.40 -9.73
C CYS A 24 31.04 -1.06 -9.69
N ASP A 25 30.87 -2.17 -10.43
CA ASP A 25 29.63 -2.96 -10.52
C ASP A 25 29.07 -3.35 -9.14
N ARG A 26 29.93 -3.81 -8.23
CA ARG A 26 29.52 -4.24 -6.88
C ARG A 26 28.95 -3.07 -6.07
N CYS A 27 29.58 -1.90 -6.16
CA CYS A 27 29.11 -0.68 -5.51
C CYS A 27 27.82 -0.16 -6.14
N GLN A 28 27.71 -0.15 -7.47
CA GLN A 28 26.51 0.32 -8.17
C GLN A 28 25.29 -0.58 -7.92
N LYS A 29 25.49 -1.90 -7.81
CA LYS A 29 24.42 -2.85 -7.45
C LYS A 29 23.99 -2.74 -6.00
N ALA A 30 24.94 -2.56 -5.08
CA ALA A 30 24.65 -2.42 -3.65
C ALA A 30 24.05 -1.06 -3.30
N HIS A 31 24.52 -0.01 -3.98
CA HIS A 31 24.15 1.38 -3.75
C HIS A 31 23.44 1.93 -4.99
N LYS A 32 22.35 1.28 -5.39
CA LYS A 32 21.47 1.82 -6.42
C LYS A 32 21.06 3.21 -5.96
N ALA A 33 21.46 4.24 -6.68
CA ALA A 33 20.82 5.55 -6.55
C ALA A 33 19.32 5.29 -6.67
N THR A 34 18.54 5.69 -5.66
CA THR A 34 17.08 5.74 -5.75
C THR A 34 16.77 6.88 -6.72
N GLY A 35 17.06 6.65 -7.99
CA GLY A 35 17.14 7.61 -9.08
C GLY A 35 15.76 7.89 -9.62
N LYS A 36 14.95 8.52 -8.78
CA LYS A 36 13.85 9.43 -9.06
C LYS A 36 13.54 10.01 -7.69
N GLY A 37 13.62 11.34 -7.55
CA GLY A 37 13.05 11.99 -6.37
C GLY A 37 11.64 11.43 -6.19
N PHE A 38 11.29 11.07 -4.95
CA PHE A 38 9.94 10.60 -4.64
C PHE A 38 8.97 11.51 -5.38
N GLY A 39 8.23 10.95 -6.36
CA GLY A 39 7.29 11.75 -7.13
C GLY A 39 6.38 12.49 -6.16
N LEU A 40 5.85 13.66 -6.57
CA LEU A 40 4.90 14.38 -5.74
C LEU A 40 3.85 13.40 -5.23
N MET A 41 3.65 13.36 -3.91
CA MET A 41 2.63 12.51 -3.30
C MET A 41 1.31 12.76 -4.03
N ILE A 42 0.68 11.70 -4.52
CA ILE A 42 -0.62 11.81 -5.18
C ILE A 42 -1.60 12.36 -4.16
N HIS A 43 -2.07 13.59 -4.38
CA HIS A 43 -3.04 14.22 -3.50
C HIS A 43 -4.41 13.60 -3.74
N ILE A 44 -4.88 12.78 -2.81
CA ILE A 44 -6.26 12.30 -2.80
C ILE A 44 -7.14 13.48 -2.34
N GLN A 45 -8.15 13.84 -3.14
CA GLN A 45 -9.09 14.91 -2.77
C GLN A 45 -9.80 14.59 -1.46
N GLU A 46 -9.89 15.58 -0.57
CA GLU A 46 -10.58 15.43 0.71
C GLU A 46 -12.07 15.14 0.49
N PRO A 47 -12.61 14.08 1.12
CA PRO A 47 -14.03 13.80 1.03
C PRO A 47 -14.84 14.93 1.67
N SER A 48 -16.04 15.17 1.17
CA SER A 48 -16.96 16.17 1.74
C SER A 48 -17.92 15.57 2.76
N THR A 49 -18.11 14.25 2.71
CA THR A 49 -19.03 13.52 3.57
C THR A 49 -18.38 12.26 4.17
N PRO A 50 -18.81 11.80 5.36
CA PRO A 50 -18.36 10.53 5.93
C PRO A 50 -18.58 9.37 4.95
N TRP A 51 -17.63 8.42 4.91
CA TRP A 51 -17.69 7.19 4.11
C TRP A 51 -17.67 7.40 2.58
N GLU A 52 -17.45 8.62 2.10
CA GLU A 52 -17.35 8.89 0.67
C GLU A 52 -16.08 8.27 0.06
N VAL A 53 -14.96 8.43 0.76
CA VAL A 53 -13.65 7.90 0.37
C VAL A 53 -13.12 7.04 1.51
N VAL A 54 -12.87 5.76 1.23
CA VAL A 54 -12.38 4.81 2.23
C VAL A 54 -11.03 4.23 1.81
N HIS A 55 -10.21 3.92 2.80
CA HIS A 55 -8.98 3.15 2.64
C HIS A 55 -9.20 1.73 3.16
N THR A 56 -8.67 0.74 2.46
CA THR A 56 -8.75 -0.67 2.89
C THR A 56 -7.38 -1.27 3.08
N ASP A 57 -7.17 -1.98 4.17
CA ASP A 57 -5.91 -2.66 4.48
C ASP A 57 -6.15 -4.02 5.17
N TRP A 58 -5.19 -4.92 5.05
CA TRP A 58 -5.26 -6.27 5.61
C TRP A 58 -4.22 -6.48 6.70
N VAL A 59 -4.69 -6.93 7.86
CA VAL A 59 -3.84 -7.45 8.92
C VAL A 59 -3.94 -8.98 8.89
N SER A 60 -2.98 -9.65 8.26
CA SER A 60 -3.08 -11.08 7.91
C SER A 60 -2.26 -12.04 8.79
N ALA A 61 -1.45 -11.52 9.72
CA ALA A 61 -0.55 -12.30 10.58
C ALA A 61 -1.02 -12.35 12.05
N LEU A 62 -2.33 -12.54 12.26
CA LEU A 62 -2.89 -12.64 13.61
C LEU A 62 -2.92 -14.10 14.07
N GLN A 63 -2.74 -14.31 15.37
CA GLN A 63 -2.99 -15.62 15.96
C GLN A 63 -4.50 -15.92 15.86
N PRO A 64 -4.90 -17.16 15.49
CA PRO A 64 -6.31 -17.53 15.45
C PRO A 64 -7.00 -17.23 16.79
N GLY A 65 -8.12 -16.50 16.75
CA GLY A 65 -8.82 -16.06 17.94
C GLY A 65 -10.34 -16.23 17.85
N GLY A 66 -10.96 -16.41 19.02
CA GLY A 66 -12.40 -16.60 19.20
C GLY A 66 -12.93 -17.94 18.66
N ASP A 67 -14.23 -18.18 18.84
CA ASP A 67 -14.88 -19.45 18.50
C ASP A 67 -14.80 -19.82 17.01
N LYS A 68 -14.64 -18.80 16.15
CA LYS A 68 -14.54 -18.95 14.70
C LYS A 68 -13.09 -19.05 14.19
N GLY A 69 -12.10 -18.90 15.06
CA GLY A 69 -10.68 -19.03 14.69
C GLY A 69 -10.21 -18.02 13.64
N TYR A 70 -10.72 -16.79 13.68
CA TYR A 70 -10.29 -15.74 12.74
C TYR A 70 -8.82 -15.43 12.95
N ASN A 71 -8.06 -15.37 11.85
CA ASN A 71 -6.61 -15.17 11.83
C ASN A 71 -6.17 -13.98 10.96
N ALA A 72 -7.14 -13.21 10.47
CA ALA A 72 -6.91 -11.96 9.78
C ALA A 72 -8.00 -10.93 10.11
N CYS A 73 -7.73 -9.68 9.79
CA CYS A 73 -8.69 -8.59 9.89
C CYS A 73 -8.57 -7.70 8.64
N LEU A 74 -9.69 -7.48 7.97
CA LEU A 74 -9.81 -6.44 6.96
C LEU A 74 -10.22 -5.14 7.65
N VAL A 75 -9.43 -4.09 7.46
CA VAL A 75 -9.70 -2.79 8.05
C VAL A 75 -10.15 -1.83 6.97
N ILE A 76 -11.26 -1.13 7.23
CA ILE A 76 -11.79 -0.08 6.37
C ILE A 76 -11.73 1.23 7.14
N PHE A 77 -10.93 2.17 6.69
CA PHE A 77 -10.79 3.49 7.30
C PHE A 77 -11.55 4.54 6.49
N ASP A 78 -12.45 5.26 7.15
CA ASP A 78 -13.05 6.46 6.56
C ASP A 78 -12.04 7.59 6.48
N ARG A 79 -11.82 8.15 5.29
CA ARG A 79 -10.88 9.26 5.11
C ARG A 79 -11.40 10.55 5.74
N TYR A 80 -12.73 10.73 5.85
CA TYR A 80 -13.34 11.93 6.42
C TYR A 80 -13.21 11.94 7.95
N SER A 81 -13.87 10.99 8.62
CA SER A 81 -13.93 10.93 10.08
C SER A 81 -12.71 10.30 10.75
N LYS A 82 -11.83 9.66 9.97
CA LYS A 82 -10.72 8.82 10.46
C LYS A 82 -11.18 7.61 11.28
N THR A 83 -12.44 7.23 11.16
CA THR A 83 -13.01 6.11 11.90
C THR A 83 -12.72 4.78 11.18
N PRO A 84 -12.15 3.78 11.88
CA PRO A 84 -11.99 2.44 11.34
C PRO A 84 -13.22 1.56 11.55
N ILE A 85 -13.45 0.65 10.61
CA ILE A 85 -14.27 -0.56 10.76
C ILE A 85 -13.33 -1.75 10.65
N PHE A 86 -13.34 -2.60 11.69
CA PHE A 86 -12.55 -3.83 11.73
C PHE A 86 -13.44 -5.02 11.40
N LEU A 87 -13.08 -5.76 10.36
CA LEU A 87 -13.82 -6.91 9.86
C LEU A 87 -12.98 -8.18 10.07
N PRO A 88 -13.28 -8.98 11.12
CA PRO A 88 -12.56 -10.22 11.37
C PRO A 88 -12.87 -11.25 10.28
N CYS A 89 -11.83 -11.94 9.82
CA CYS A 89 -11.89 -12.83 8.67
C CYS A 89 -10.72 -13.82 8.67
N HIS A 90 -10.61 -14.63 7.62
CA HIS A 90 -9.47 -15.52 7.43
C HIS A 90 -8.46 -14.95 6.44
N LYS A 91 -7.18 -15.29 6.61
CA LYS A 91 -6.11 -14.85 5.71
C LYS A 91 -6.34 -15.32 4.26
N ASP A 92 -6.97 -16.48 4.09
CA ASP A 92 -7.24 -17.14 2.82
C ASP A 92 -8.62 -16.78 2.25
N GLU A 93 -9.18 -15.65 2.67
CA GLU A 93 -10.51 -15.21 2.22
C GLU A 93 -10.56 -15.01 0.71
N THR A 94 -11.60 -15.53 0.06
CA THR A 94 -11.78 -15.35 -1.38
C THR A 94 -12.22 -13.92 -1.71
N ALA A 95 -12.03 -13.49 -2.95
CA ALA A 95 -12.51 -12.21 -3.44
C ALA A 95 -14.04 -12.05 -3.26
N ILE A 96 -14.81 -13.13 -3.49
CA ILE A 96 -16.27 -13.16 -3.32
C ILE A 96 -16.64 -12.95 -1.85
N ASN A 97 -16.07 -13.77 -0.97
CA ASN A 97 -16.37 -13.70 0.46
C ASN A 97 -15.96 -12.34 1.05
N THR A 98 -14.86 -11.76 0.57
CA THR A 98 -14.46 -10.41 0.94
C THR A 98 -15.52 -9.38 0.54
N ALA A 99 -16.09 -9.49 -0.67
CA ALA A 99 -17.15 -8.59 -1.12
C ALA A 99 -18.43 -8.75 -0.28
N VAL A 100 -18.82 -9.99 0.02
CA VAL A 100 -19.96 -10.30 0.89
C VAL A 100 -19.74 -9.76 2.30
N LEU A 101 -18.52 -9.91 2.84
CA LEU A 101 -18.14 -9.40 4.15
C LEU A 101 -18.30 -7.88 4.20
N ILE A 102 -17.69 -7.15 3.25
CA ILE A 102 -17.80 -5.68 3.15
C ILE A 102 -19.26 -5.24 3.00
N TRP A 103 -20.04 -5.95 2.19
CA TRP A 103 -21.44 -5.61 1.94
C TRP A 103 -22.29 -5.72 3.21
N ASN A 104 -22.19 -6.86 3.89
CA ASN A 104 -23.05 -7.18 5.04
C ASN A 104 -22.70 -6.40 6.31
N THR A 105 -21.45 -5.94 6.42
CA THR A 105 -20.97 -5.21 7.61
C THR A 105 -20.83 -3.72 7.32
N ALA A 106 -19.91 -3.33 6.44
CA ALA A 106 -19.58 -1.92 6.25
C ALA A 106 -20.67 -1.19 5.45
N ILE A 107 -20.93 -1.61 4.21
CA ILE A 107 -21.88 -0.92 3.31
C ILE A 107 -23.29 -0.88 3.90
N ARG A 108 -23.70 -1.95 4.61
CA ARG A 108 -24.98 -1.99 5.32
C ARG A 108 -25.18 -0.81 6.29
N HIS A 109 -24.12 -0.37 6.97
CA HIS A 109 -24.18 0.68 7.98
C HIS A 109 -23.82 2.07 7.43
N THR A 110 -22.93 2.13 6.43
CA THR A 110 -22.36 3.39 5.92
C THR A 110 -22.99 3.86 4.63
N GLY A 111 -23.66 2.97 3.90
CA GLY A 111 -23.99 3.16 2.49
C GLY A 111 -22.82 2.85 1.56
N LEU A 112 -23.03 3.08 0.26
CA LEU A 112 -22.03 2.82 -0.77
C LEU A 112 -20.91 3.86 -0.74
N PHE A 113 -19.68 3.38 -0.86
CA PHE A 113 -18.49 4.22 -1.02
C PHE A 113 -18.42 4.79 -2.43
N LYS A 114 -17.96 6.04 -2.59
CA LYS A 114 -17.67 6.60 -3.92
C LYS A 114 -16.29 6.22 -4.41
N ASN A 115 -15.31 6.12 -3.51
CA ASN A 115 -13.95 5.71 -3.84
C ASN A 115 -13.37 4.80 -2.77
N ILE A 116 -12.84 3.66 -3.19
CA ILE A 116 -12.11 2.69 -2.36
C ILE A 116 -10.65 2.77 -2.75
N ILE A 117 -9.78 3.03 -1.79
CA ILE A 117 -8.33 3.10 -1.97
C ILE A 117 -7.72 1.89 -1.28
N SER A 118 -7.23 0.93 -2.07
CA SER A 118 -6.67 -0.33 -1.58
C SER A 118 -5.22 -0.51 -1.99
N HIS A 119 -4.48 -1.32 -1.25
CA HIS A 119 -3.27 -1.95 -1.79
C HIS A 119 -3.61 -2.90 -2.95
N ARG A 120 -2.60 -3.25 -3.77
CA ARG A 120 -2.72 -4.17 -4.92
C ARG A 120 -2.85 -5.64 -4.49
N ASP A 121 -3.76 -5.91 -3.57
CA ASP A 121 -4.07 -7.25 -3.12
C ASP A 121 -4.86 -8.01 -4.21
N PRO A 122 -4.52 -9.27 -4.52
CA PRO A 122 -5.22 -10.10 -5.49
C PRO A 122 -6.75 -10.16 -5.29
N ARG A 123 -7.22 -10.05 -4.04
CA ARG A 123 -8.65 -10.04 -3.72
C ARG A 123 -9.33 -8.81 -4.32
N PHE A 124 -8.70 -7.63 -4.24
CA PHE A 124 -9.23 -6.38 -4.78
C PHE A 124 -8.90 -6.16 -6.27
N THR A 125 -7.84 -6.75 -6.81
CA THR A 125 -7.50 -6.66 -8.24
C THR A 125 -8.24 -7.68 -9.11
N SER A 126 -9.04 -8.56 -8.49
CA SER A 126 -9.82 -9.58 -9.21
C SER A 126 -10.83 -9.00 -10.20
N ALA A 127 -11.17 -9.78 -11.23
CA ALA A 127 -12.19 -9.41 -12.22
C ALA A 127 -13.56 -9.16 -11.56
N LEU A 128 -13.87 -9.92 -10.50
CA LEU A 128 -15.08 -9.74 -9.71
C LEU A 128 -15.15 -8.34 -9.10
N TRP A 129 -14.10 -7.90 -8.40
CA TRP A 129 -14.07 -6.58 -7.77
C TRP A 129 -14.11 -5.46 -8.79
N SER A 130 -13.40 -5.63 -9.91
CA SER A 130 -13.44 -4.66 -11.01
C SER A 130 -14.85 -4.50 -11.59
N ASN A 131 -15.58 -5.60 -11.81
CA ASN A 131 -16.94 -5.55 -12.36
C ASN A 131 -17.97 -5.09 -11.33
N LEU A 132 -17.85 -5.52 -10.08
CA LEU A 132 -18.73 -5.11 -8.99
C LEU A 132 -18.69 -3.58 -8.79
N ASN A 133 -17.49 -3.00 -8.72
CA ASN A 133 -17.34 -1.56 -8.54
C ASN A 133 -17.86 -0.77 -9.74
N LYS A 134 -17.70 -1.27 -10.97
CA LYS A 134 -18.32 -0.68 -12.17
C LYS A 134 -19.84 -0.65 -12.09
N LEU A 135 -20.46 -1.75 -11.63
CA LEU A 135 -21.92 -1.84 -11.48
C LEU A 135 -22.44 -0.91 -10.38
N LEU A 136 -21.69 -0.78 -9.28
CA LEU A 136 -22.06 0.08 -8.15
C LEU A 136 -21.74 1.57 -8.38
N GLY A 137 -21.02 1.91 -9.45
CA GLY A 137 -20.52 3.26 -9.69
C GLY A 137 -19.42 3.70 -8.71
N THR A 138 -18.80 2.76 -7.99
CA THR A 138 -17.70 3.01 -7.06
C THR A 138 -16.38 3.01 -7.80
N LYS A 139 -15.51 3.99 -7.52
CA LYS A 139 -14.15 4.02 -8.05
C LYS A 139 -13.25 3.14 -7.18
N LEU A 140 -12.53 2.20 -7.79
CA LEU A 140 -11.50 1.42 -7.13
C LEU A 140 -10.11 1.95 -7.55
N SER A 141 -9.36 2.45 -6.57
CA SER A 141 -8.04 3.05 -6.77
C SER A 141 -6.98 2.23 -6.03
N PHE A 142 -5.83 1.99 -6.66
CA PHE A 142 -4.75 1.22 -6.04
C PHE A 142 -3.57 2.13 -5.65
N SER A 143 -3.02 1.92 -4.46
CA SER A 143 -1.74 2.52 -4.08
C SER A 143 -0.60 2.00 -5.00
N THR A 144 0.39 2.84 -5.24
CA THR A 144 1.61 2.47 -6.02
C THR A 144 2.80 2.34 -5.08
#